data_AF-A0A924VPG9-F1
#
_entry.id   AF-A0A924VPG9-F1
#
_cell.length_a   1.000
_cell.length_b   1.000
_cell.length_c   1.000
_cell.angle_alpha   90.00
_cell.angle_beta   90.00
_cell.angle_gamma   90.00
#
_symmetry.space_group_name_H-M   'P 1'
#
loop_
_entity.id
_entity.type
_entity.pdbx_description
1 polymer ?
#
loop_
_entity_poly.entity_id
_entity_poly.type
_entity_poly.pdbx_seq_one_letter_code
_entity_poly.pdbx_strand_id
1 'polypeptide(L)'
;PVVGVMTAPPRDEGIGMQKETDYGLTAGIHSLDPAGLGLWLDTVQAGNLYVNRGITGAIVQRQPFGGWKKSSIGAGTKAGGPNYLFGLGSWVPAHHSAPGEAITHAGVRALLAADDSLSGAFGSDAAAWHSTFGKAQDVSALAAERNVFRYLPVPVTIRLSEGAPLSELLRVVGAGLRAGSDLSVSTAVASDALVGIPVVVENDASWLARVPSLNPSRIRLIGGDHSALAAALGGRPDVAIYGGPVTPAGRIELLPFLREQAISITAHRFGTPNHLTVGLI
;
A
#
# COMPACT_ATOMS: atom_id res chain seq x y z
N PRO A 1 -31.94 10.79 -1.06
CA PRO A 1 -31.98 9.40 -1.60
C PRO A 1 -32.07 9.44 -3.14
N VAL A 2 -30.93 9.70 -3.79
CA VAL A 2 -30.84 9.86 -5.25
C VAL A 2 -29.93 8.76 -5.79
N VAL A 3 -30.35 8.07 -6.85
CA VAL A 3 -29.56 7.05 -7.54
C VAL A 3 -29.41 7.47 -9.00
N GLY A 4 -28.17 7.59 -9.46
CA GLY A 4 -27.85 7.73 -10.88
C GLY A 4 -27.72 6.36 -11.53
N VAL A 5 -28.28 6.20 -12.72
CA VAL A 5 -28.18 4.97 -13.51
C VAL A 5 -27.47 5.30 -14.81
N MET A 6 -26.39 4.57 -15.10
CA MET A 6 -25.57 4.71 -16.30
C MET A 6 -25.57 3.38 -17.06
N THR A 7 -25.54 3.45 -18.39
CA THR A 7 -25.38 2.27 -19.25
C THR A 7 -24.00 2.33 -19.88
N ALA A 8 -23.23 1.25 -19.76
CA ALA A 8 -21.88 1.14 -20.30
C ALA A 8 -21.71 -0.18 -21.07
N PRO A 9 -21.66 -0.13 -22.41
CA PRO A 9 -21.24 -1.25 -23.24
C PRO A 9 -19.88 -0.97 -23.91
N PRO A 10 -18.83 -1.81 -23.76
CA PRO A 10 -18.73 -3.12 -23.08
C PRO A 10 -18.27 -3.05 -21.60
N ARG A 11 -18.19 -4.22 -20.92
CA ARG A 11 -17.85 -4.35 -19.48
C ARG A 11 -16.64 -3.52 -19.05
N ASP A 12 -15.56 -3.58 -19.82
CA ASP A 12 -14.29 -2.94 -19.48
C ASP A 12 -14.43 -1.42 -19.41
N GLU A 13 -15.30 -0.86 -20.25
CA GLU A 13 -15.69 0.55 -20.21
C GLU A 13 -16.46 0.88 -18.93
N GLY A 14 -17.37 0.01 -18.50
CA GLY A 14 -18.06 0.15 -17.22
C GLY A 14 -17.11 0.16 -16.02
N ILE A 15 -16.08 -0.68 -16.03
CA ILE A 15 -15.01 -0.65 -15.02
C ILE A 15 -14.18 0.63 -15.15
N GLY A 16 -13.91 1.08 -16.38
CA GLY A 16 -13.29 2.38 -16.70
C GLY A 16 -14.03 3.54 -16.04
N MET A 17 -15.33 3.69 -16.33
CA MET A 17 -16.20 4.71 -15.76
C MET A 17 -16.19 4.71 -14.23
N GLN A 18 -16.21 3.53 -13.59
CA GLN A 18 -16.14 3.44 -12.12
C GLN A 18 -14.82 4.03 -11.58
N LYS A 19 -13.70 3.82 -12.28
CA LYS A 19 -12.37 4.31 -11.90
C LYS A 19 -12.14 5.79 -12.17
N GLU A 20 -12.89 6.40 -13.09
CA GLU A 20 -12.74 7.82 -13.42
C GLU A 20 -13.19 8.76 -12.30
N THR A 21 -13.98 8.26 -11.36
CA THR A 21 -14.34 9.05 -10.18
C THR A 21 -13.09 9.37 -9.34
N ASP A 22 -13.05 10.58 -8.77
CA ASP A 22 -11.99 11.03 -7.85
C ASP A 22 -11.93 10.23 -6.54
N TYR A 23 -12.89 9.34 -6.33
CA TYR A 23 -13.10 8.59 -5.09
C TYR A 23 -12.88 7.09 -5.31
N GLY A 24 -12.68 6.38 -4.20
CA GLY A 24 -12.42 4.95 -4.20
C GLY A 24 -12.78 4.33 -2.86
N LEU A 25 -13.97 4.64 -2.33
CA LEU A 25 -14.41 4.17 -1.02
C LEU A 25 -14.95 2.73 -1.08
N THR A 26 -16.14 2.56 -1.64
CA THR A 26 -16.78 1.26 -1.85
C THR A 26 -17.05 1.03 -3.32
N ALA A 27 -16.95 -0.22 -3.76
CA ALA A 27 -17.29 -0.65 -5.10
C ALA A 27 -17.98 -2.01 -5.05
N GLY A 28 -18.99 -2.21 -5.89
CA GLY A 28 -19.74 -3.45 -5.97
C GLY A 28 -19.81 -3.99 -7.39
N ILE A 29 -19.82 -5.31 -7.53
CA ILE A 29 -20.15 -6.00 -8.78
C ILE A 29 -21.18 -7.10 -8.51
N HIS A 30 -22.19 -7.17 -9.38
CA HIS A 30 -23.11 -8.30 -9.44
C HIS A 30 -22.85 -9.07 -10.74
N SER A 31 -22.24 -10.25 -10.62
CA SER A 31 -21.87 -11.10 -11.75
C SER A 31 -21.69 -12.55 -11.30
N LEU A 32 -22.09 -13.48 -12.17
CA LEU A 32 -21.81 -14.91 -12.03
C LEU A 32 -20.77 -15.40 -13.06
N ASP A 33 -20.10 -14.48 -13.75
CA ASP A 33 -19.02 -14.79 -14.69
C ASP A 33 -17.66 -14.66 -13.97
N PRO A 34 -16.94 -15.77 -13.73
CA PRO A 34 -15.64 -15.75 -13.05
C PRO A 34 -14.60 -14.89 -13.75
N ALA A 35 -14.56 -14.88 -15.09
CA ALA A 35 -13.57 -14.11 -15.84
C ALA A 35 -13.81 -12.60 -15.64
N GLY A 36 -15.06 -12.17 -15.69
CA GLY A 36 -15.44 -10.79 -15.39
C GLY A 36 -15.17 -10.37 -13.95
N LEU A 37 -15.38 -11.28 -13.00
CA LEU A 37 -15.06 -11.02 -11.60
C LEU A 37 -13.56 -10.89 -11.38
N GLY A 38 -12.74 -11.77 -11.98
CA GLY A 38 -11.29 -11.67 -11.91
C GLY A 38 -10.79 -10.32 -12.45
N LEU A 39 -11.21 -9.96 -13.66
CA LEU A 39 -10.87 -8.67 -14.25
C LEU A 39 -11.28 -7.49 -13.36
N TRP A 40 -12.48 -7.52 -12.78
CA TRP A 40 -12.94 -6.47 -11.88
C TRP A 40 -12.11 -6.41 -10.59
N LEU A 41 -11.85 -7.55 -9.95
CA LEU A 41 -11.05 -7.63 -8.71
C LEU A 41 -9.61 -7.16 -8.91
N ASP A 42 -9.04 -7.36 -10.10
CA ASP A 42 -7.66 -6.98 -10.43
C ASP A 42 -7.53 -5.50 -10.79
N THR A 43 -8.59 -4.89 -11.36
CA THR A 43 -8.47 -3.55 -11.95
C THR A 43 -9.25 -2.46 -11.22
N VAL A 44 -10.26 -2.81 -10.40
CA VAL A 44 -11.08 -1.83 -9.68
C VAL A 44 -10.25 -1.01 -8.68
N GLN A 45 -10.55 0.28 -8.59
CA GLN A 45 -9.85 1.21 -7.69
C GLN A 45 -10.73 1.65 -6.52
N ALA A 46 -10.91 0.76 -5.54
CA ALA A 46 -11.58 1.09 -4.29
C ALA A 46 -11.04 0.28 -3.10
N GLY A 47 -11.16 0.84 -1.90
CA GLY A 47 -10.69 0.19 -0.68
C GLY A 47 -11.60 -0.94 -0.19
N ASN A 48 -12.91 -0.86 -0.39
CA ASN A 48 -13.87 -1.88 0.04
C ASN A 48 -14.64 -2.42 -1.17
N LEU A 49 -14.44 -3.70 -1.48
CA LEU A 49 -15.02 -4.39 -2.61
C LEU A 49 -16.12 -5.35 -2.16
N TYR A 50 -17.20 -5.42 -2.92
CA TYR A 50 -18.36 -6.23 -2.61
C TYR A 50 -18.80 -7.01 -3.85
N VAL A 51 -18.87 -8.33 -3.75
CA VAL A 51 -19.26 -9.21 -4.86
C VAL A 51 -20.57 -9.90 -4.54
N ASN A 52 -21.57 -9.68 -5.40
CA ASN A 52 -22.91 -10.25 -5.33
C ASN A 52 -23.68 -9.90 -4.04
N ARG A 53 -23.46 -8.70 -3.51
CA ARG A 53 -24.09 -8.18 -2.29
C ARG A 53 -24.12 -6.64 -2.26
N GLY A 54 -24.85 -6.08 -1.30
CA GLY A 54 -24.83 -4.63 -1.04
C GLY A 54 -23.46 -4.12 -0.59
N ILE A 55 -23.21 -2.83 -0.86
CA ILE A 55 -21.90 -2.16 -0.66
C ILE A 55 -21.81 -1.32 0.64
N THR A 56 -22.79 -1.44 1.52
CA THR A 56 -22.90 -0.72 2.79
C THR A 56 -22.90 -1.69 3.97
N GLY A 57 -22.84 -1.16 5.20
CA GLY A 57 -22.90 -1.99 6.41
C GLY A 57 -21.63 -2.81 6.65
N ALA A 58 -20.46 -2.19 6.43
CA ALA A 58 -19.18 -2.81 6.76
C ALA A 58 -19.12 -3.17 8.25
N ILE A 59 -18.78 -4.43 8.55
CA ILE A 59 -18.65 -4.95 9.90
C ILE A 59 -17.17 -4.92 10.28
N VAL A 60 -16.87 -4.43 11.50
CA VAL A 60 -15.51 -4.40 12.08
C VAL A 60 -14.84 -5.77 11.92
N GLN A 61 -13.54 -5.77 11.61
CA GLN A 61 -12.71 -6.94 11.29
C GLN A 61 -13.11 -7.68 10.00
N ARG A 62 -14.40 -7.90 9.71
CA ARG A 62 -14.82 -8.61 8.49
C ARG A 62 -14.56 -7.78 7.24
N GLN A 63 -14.97 -6.51 7.25
CA GLN A 63 -14.69 -5.58 6.16
C GLN A 63 -14.07 -4.31 6.73
N PRO A 64 -12.80 -4.32 7.16
CA PRO A 64 -12.12 -3.11 7.60
C PRO A 64 -12.35 -1.97 6.59
N PHE A 65 -12.76 -0.82 7.10
CA PHE A 65 -13.39 0.21 6.28
C PHE A 65 -12.46 1.39 6.04
N GLY A 66 -12.33 1.78 4.78
CA GLY A 66 -11.50 2.90 4.36
C GLY A 66 -11.26 2.86 2.84
N GLY A 67 -11.19 4.04 2.22
CA GLY A 67 -11.10 4.17 0.77
C GLY A 67 -9.70 4.51 0.26
N TRP A 68 -9.61 4.69 -1.04
CA TRP A 68 -8.44 5.21 -1.75
C TRP A 68 -8.75 6.57 -2.39
N LYS A 69 -7.75 7.21 -3.02
CA LYS A 69 -7.88 8.53 -3.66
C LYS A 69 -8.43 9.57 -2.67
N LYS A 70 -9.34 10.46 -3.09
CA LYS A 70 -9.96 11.47 -2.22
C LYS A 70 -10.89 10.90 -1.14
N SER A 71 -11.08 9.58 -1.07
CA SER A 71 -11.82 8.92 0.02
C SER A 71 -10.99 8.68 1.27
N SER A 72 -9.72 9.05 1.27
CA SER A 72 -8.83 8.95 2.44
C SER A 72 -7.81 10.09 2.45
N ILE A 73 -7.35 10.44 3.65
CA ILE A 73 -6.30 11.44 3.90
C ILE A 73 -5.23 10.75 4.76
N GLY A 74 -3.96 10.97 4.44
CA GLY A 74 -2.83 10.40 5.16
C GLY A 74 -2.58 8.91 4.89
N ALA A 75 -2.16 8.16 5.92
CA ALA A 75 -1.66 6.79 5.75
C ALA A 75 -2.71 5.79 5.24
N GLY A 76 -4.00 6.10 5.43
CA GLY A 76 -5.11 5.34 4.87
C GLY A 76 -5.27 3.93 5.42
N THR A 77 -4.89 3.70 6.69
CA THR A 77 -5.22 2.45 7.39
C THR A 77 -6.74 2.38 7.62
N LYS A 78 -7.29 1.18 7.56
CA LYS A 78 -8.73 0.96 7.65
C LYS A 78 -9.21 0.91 9.10
N ALA A 79 -10.28 1.65 9.39
CA ALA A 79 -10.97 1.55 10.66
C ALA A 79 -11.53 0.13 10.86
N GLY A 80 -11.36 -0.40 12.07
CA GLY A 80 -11.69 -1.80 12.37
C GLY A 80 -10.76 -2.83 11.71
N GLY A 81 -9.62 -2.38 11.15
CA GLY A 81 -8.55 -3.22 10.60
C GLY A 81 -7.35 -3.33 11.54
N PRO A 82 -6.41 -4.24 11.23
CA PRO A 82 -5.30 -4.59 12.12
C PRO A 82 -4.26 -3.47 12.29
N ASN A 83 -4.22 -2.50 11.38
CA ASN A 83 -3.23 -1.43 11.38
C ASN A 83 -3.75 -0.08 11.90
N TYR A 84 -5.02 0.03 12.26
CA TYR A 84 -5.61 1.33 12.57
C TYR A 84 -4.87 2.08 13.70
N LEU A 85 -4.44 1.34 14.72
CA LEU A 85 -3.74 1.89 15.87
C LEU A 85 -2.28 2.28 15.59
N PHE A 86 -1.68 1.78 14.50
CA PHE A 86 -0.25 2.02 14.21
C PHE A 86 0.05 3.49 13.92
N GLY A 87 -0.94 4.23 13.42
CA GLY A 87 -0.85 5.67 13.17
C GLY A 87 -1.22 6.54 14.37
N LEU A 88 -1.66 5.96 15.50
CA LEU A 88 -2.07 6.70 16.71
C LEU A 88 -0.93 6.81 17.73
N GLY A 89 0.32 6.74 17.26
CA GLY A 89 1.53 6.83 18.06
C GLY A 89 2.76 6.97 17.19
N SER A 90 3.94 6.81 17.79
CA SER A 90 5.23 6.80 17.11
C SER A 90 5.94 5.48 17.30
N TRP A 91 6.82 5.16 16.34
CA TRP A 91 7.67 3.98 16.38
C TRP A 91 9.12 4.43 16.47
N VAL A 92 9.88 3.75 17.32
CA VAL A 92 11.32 3.97 17.46
C VAL A 92 12.08 2.72 17.01
N PRO A 93 13.26 2.88 16.39
CA PRO A 93 14.09 1.74 16.03
C PRO A 93 14.50 0.97 17.28
N ALA A 94 14.45 -0.35 17.21
CA ALA A 94 14.95 -1.24 18.26
C ALA A 94 15.85 -2.30 17.65
N HIS A 95 16.95 -2.63 18.34
CA HIS A 95 17.79 -3.75 17.94
C HIS A 95 17.00 -5.05 18.06
N HIS A 96 17.00 -5.85 17.00
CA HIS A 96 16.39 -7.16 16.99
C HIS A 96 17.38 -8.20 16.50
N SER A 97 17.47 -9.30 17.24
CA SER A 97 18.45 -10.38 17.04
C SER A 97 17.81 -11.69 16.59
N ALA A 98 16.50 -11.73 16.30
CA ALA A 98 15.91 -12.95 15.76
C ALA A 98 16.41 -13.20 14.32
N PRO A 99 16.65 -14.46 13.95
CA PRO A 99 17.00 -14.81 12.58
C PRO A 99 15.85 -14.40 11.66
N GLY A 100 16.17 -13.52 10.71
CA GLY A 100 15.23 -13.11 9.67
C GLY A 100 14.96 -14.23 8.66
N GLU A 101 13.88 -14.10 7.88
CA GLU A 101 13.57 -15.05 6.82
C GLU A 101 14.51 -14.85 5.61
N ALA A 102 14.68 -15.88 4.78
CA ALA A 102 15.56 -15.83 3.63
C ALA A 102 15.20 -14.70 2.65
N ILE A 103 16.21 -13.94 2.24
CA ILE A 103 16.07 -12.81 1.31
C ILE A 103 16.16 -13.34 -0.12
N THR A 104 15.02 -13.43 -0.80
CA THR A 104 14.93 -14.00 -2.17
C THR A 104 14.87 -12.93 -3.26
N HIS A 105 14.42 -11.72 -2.95
CA HIS A 105 14.24 -10.64 -3.93
C HIS A 105 15.59 -10.14 -4.46
N ALA A 106 15.80 -10.20 -5.79
CA ALA A 106 17.08 -9.89 -6.41
C ALA A 106 17.57 -8.46 -6.12
N GLY A 107 16.68 -7.46 -6.24
CA GLY A 107 17.02 -6.08 -5.93
C GLY A 107 17.39 -5.86 -4.46
N VAL A 108 16.78 -6.61 -3.53
CA VAL A 108 17.11 -6.48 -2.10
C VAL A 108 18.47 -7.12 -1.81
N ARG A 109 18.81 -8.23 -2.47
CA ARG A 109 20.15 -8.84 -2.38
C ARG A 109 21.25 -7.93 -2.93
N ALA A 110 20.97 -7.14 -3.97
CA ALA A 110 21.92 -6.16 -4.49
C ALA A 110 22.22 -5.06 -3.45
N LEU A 111 21.19 -4.56 -2.75
CA LEU A 111 21.37 -3.60 -1.66
C LEU A 111 22.16 -4.22 -0.49
N LEU A 112 21.87 -5.48 -0.15
CA LEU A 112 22.60 -6.19 0.90
C LEU A 112 24.09 -6.39 0.58
N ALA A 113 24.43 -6.53 -0.70
CA ALA A 113 25.84 -6.58 -1.12
C ALA A 113 26.57 -5.23 -0.95
N ALA A 114 25.82 -4.12 -0.93
CA ALA A 114 26.38 -2.79 -0.67
C ALA A 114 26.46 -2.45 0.83
N ASP A 115 25.56 -3.00 1.64
CA ASP A 115 25.53 -2.81 3.11
C ASP A 115 24.99 -4.08 3.80
N ASP A 116 25.89 -4.91 4.31
CA ASP A 116 25.58 -6.20 4.94
C ASP A 116 24.92 -6.06 6.33
N SER A 117 25.07 -4.90 6.97
CA SER A 117 24.47 -4.57 8.26
C SER A 117 22.93 -4.57 8.18
N LEU A 118 22.36 -4.44 6.99
CA LEU A 118 20.91 -4.44 6.73
C LEU A 118 20.29 -5.85 6.67
N SER A 119 21.10 -6.91 6.75
CA SER A 119 20.63 -8.31 6.69
C SER A 119 19.47 -8.61 7.63
N GLY A 120 19.57 -8.19 8.89
CA GLY A 120 18.52 -8.39 9.89
C GLY A 120 17.20 -7.68 9.54
N ALA A 121 17.30 -6.46 9.01
CA ALA A 121 16.13 -5.68 8.62
C ALA A 121 15.43 -6.26 7.39
N PHE A 122 16.18 -6.65 6.35
CA PHE A 122 15.61 -7.30 5.17
C PHE A 122 15.06 -8.69 5.45
N GLY A 123 15.66 -9.42 6.39
CA GLY A 123 15.08 -10.66 6.90
C GLY A 123 13.78 -10.43 7.69
N SER A 124 13.65 -9.32 8.41
CA SER A 124 12.40 -8.89 9.05
C SER A 124 11.32 -8.54 8.01
N ASP A 125 11.68 -7.83 6.94
CA ASP A 125 10.79 -7.54 5.81
C ASP A 125 10.29 -8.85 5.17
N ALA A 126 11.18 -9.83 5.01
CA ALA A 126 10.83 -11.13 4.46
C ALA A 126 9.80 -11.87 5.33
N ALA A 127 10.03 -11.91 6.64
CA ALA A 127 9.11 -12.51 7.60
C ALA A 127 7.75 -11.79 7.64
N ALA A 128 7.74 -10.44 7.62
CA ALA A 128 6.51 -9.65 7.62
C ALA A 128 5.70 -9.85 6.33
N TRP A 129 6.37 -9.95 5.18
CA TRP A 129 5.72 -10.26 3.92
C TRP A 129 5.12 -11.66 3.90
N HIS A 130 5.87 -12.68 4.35
CA HIS A 130 5.35 -14.04 4.37
C HIS A 130 4.18 -14.22 5.34
N SER A 131 4.24 -13.59 6.52
CA SER A 131 3.21 -13.76 7.55
C SER A 131 1.98 -12.86 7.36
N THR A 132 2.15 -11.65 6.82
CA THR A 132 1.12 -10.59 6.85
C THR A 132 0.86 -9.99 5.48
N PHE A 133 1.86 -9.36 4.85
CA PHE A 133 1.59 -8.45 3.73
C PHE A 133 1.44 -9.14 2.37
N GLY A 134 2.13 -10.26 2.16
CA GLY A 134 2.15 -10.99 0.88
C GLY A 134 1.03 -12.01 0.71
N LYS A 135 0.03 -12.03 1.60
CA LYS A 135 -1.09 -12.97 1.57
C LYS A 135 -2.42 -12.23 1.58
N ALA A 136 -3.35 -12.67 0.74
CA ALA A 136 -4.75 -12.34 0.88
C ALA A 136 -5.39 -13.33 1.86
N GLN A 137 -5.92 -12.83 2.98
CA GLN A 137 -6.41 -13.67 4.08
C GLN A 137 -7.91 -13.55 4.25
N ASP A 138 -8.63 -14.67 4.35
CA ASP A 138 -10.00 -14.64 4.87
C ASP A 138 -9.95 -14.42 6.39
N VAL A 139 -10.38 -13.25 6.83
CA VAL A 139 -10.28 -12.80 8.23
C VAL A 139 -11.50 -13.20 9.07
N SER A 140 -12.48 -13.88 8.46
CA SER A 140 -13.75 -14.23 9.11
C SER A 140 -14.09 -15.71 9.06
N ALA A 141 -13.65 -16.44 8.03
CA ALA A 141 -13.91 -17.86 7.80
C ALA A 141 -15.41 -18.25 7.89
N LEU A 142 -16.31 -17.40 7.39
CA LEU A 142 -17.75 -17.68 7.40
C LEU A 142 -18.15 -18.59 6.23
N ALA A 143 -19.10 -19.51 6.46
CA ALA A 143 -19.58 -20.42 5.41
C ALA A 143 -20.33 -19.70 4.27
N ALA A 144 -21.09 -18.64 4.59
CA ALA A 144 -21.93 -17.94 3.64
C ALA A 144 -21.23 -16.76 2.93
N GLU A 145 -20.05 -16.37 3.40
CA GLU A 145 -19.40 -15.12 3.00
C GLU A 145 -17.88 -15.21 3.19
N ARG A 146 -17.13 -15.01 2.10
CA ARG A 146 -15.67 -14.89 2.18
C ARG A 146 -15.32 -13.43 2.39
N ASN A 147 -14.55 -13.14 3.44
CA ASN A 147 -14.10 -11.78 3.75
C ASN A 147 -12.59 -11.70 3.71
N VAL A 148 -12.08 -11.31 2.55
CA VAL A 148 -10.66 -11.28 2.29
C VAL A 148 -10.10 -9.90 2.61
N PHE A 149 -8.99 -9.89 3.33
CA PHE A 149 -8.16 -8.72 3.56
C PHE A 149 -6.82 -8.90 2.87
N ARG A 150 -6.39 -7.91 2.08
CA ARG A 150 -5.12 -7.95 1.34
C ARG A 150 -4.43 -6.58 1.34
N TYR A 151 -3.16 -6.61 0.97
CA TYR A 151 -2.34 -5.43 0.74
C TYR A 151 -1.94 -5.36 -0.73
N LEU A 152 -1.92 -4.16 -1.28
CA LEU A 152 -1.50 -3.91 -2.67
C LEU A 152 -0.39 -2.86 -2.67
N PRO A 153 0.63 -3.00 -3.53
CA PRO A 153 1.66 -2.00 -3.67
C PRO A 153 1.09 -0.67 -4.16
N VAL A 154 1.76 0.41 -3.77
CA VAL A 154 1.50 1.76 -4.28
C VAL A 154 2.80 2.44 -4.67
N PRO A 155 2.77 3.36 -5.66
CA PRO A 155 3.91 4.21 -5.96
C PRO A 155 4.30 5.08 -4.76
N VAL A 156 5.60 5.14 -4.47
CA VAL A 156 6.15 5.94 -3.37
C VAL A 156 7.37 6.72 -3.82
N THR A 157 7.40 8.01 -3.50
CA THR A 157 8.61 8.82 -3.61
C THR A 157 9.37 8.79 -2.29
N ILE A 158 10.63 8.36 -2.33
CA ILE A 158 11.52 8.31 -1.17
C ILE A 158 12.42 9.55 -1.23
N ARG A 159 12.52 10.29 -0.13
CA ARG A 159 13.48 11.40 0.03
C ARG A 159 14.48 11.07 1.12
N LEU A 160 15.78 11.05 0.78
CA LEU A 160 16.87 11.14 1.74
C LEU A 160 17.32 12.60 1.87
N SER A 161 17.07 13.20 3.04
CA SER A 161 17.48 14.58 3.33
C SER A 161 18.97 14.71 3.65
N GLU A 162 19.47 15.95 3.61
CA GLU A 162 20.87 16.23 3.91
C GLU A 162 21.22 15.83 5.36
N GLY A 163 22.38 15.21 5.53
CA GLY A 163 22.86 14.72 6.84
C GLY A 163 22.25 13.38 7.30
N ALA A 164 21.21 12.87 6.64
CA ALA A 164 20.69 11.53 6.94
C ALA A 164 21.61 10.43 6.35
N PRO A 165 21.77 9.28 7.04
CA PRO A 165 22.72 8.26 6.64
C PRO A 165 22.23 7.48 5.40
N LEU A 166 23.16 7.14 4.50
CA LEU A 166 22.85 6.37 3.28
C LEU A 166 22.24 5.00 3.61
N SER A 167 22.65 4.36 4.71
CA SER A 167 22.10 3.07 5.14
C SER A 167 20.59 3.12 5.40
N GLU A 168 20.06 4.26 5.88
CA GLU A 168 18.62 4.45 6.04
C GLU A 168 17.88 4.50 4.70
N LEU A 169 18.49 5.13 3.68
CA LEU A 169 17.94 5.10 2.32
C LEU A 169 17.92 3.68 1.77
N LEU A 170 19.03 2.94 1.86
CA LEU A 170 19.10 1.55 1.38
C LEU A 170 18.09 0.66 2.10
N ARG A 171 17.95 0.83 3.42
CA ARG A 171 16.95 0.16 4.25
C ARG A 171 15.51 0.39 3.75
N VAL A 172 15.15 1.65 3.50
CA VAL A 172 13.81 2.04 3.05
C VAL A 172 13.53 1.57 1.63
N VAL A 173 14.51 1.70 0.73
CA VAL A 173 14.41 1.20 -0.65
C VAL A 173 14.21 -0.32 -0.64
N GLY A 174 14.91 -1.06 0.22
CA GLY A 174 14.73 -2.51 0.33
C GLY A 174 13.32 -2.91 0.76
N ALA A 175 12.68 -2.17 1.68
CA ALA A 175 11.27 -2.37 2.02
C ALA A 175 10.35 -2.14 0.80
N GLY A 176 10.56 -1.05 0.07
CA GLY A 176 9.79 -0.75 -1.15
C GLY A 176 9.93 -1.81 -2.23
N LEU A 177 11.15 -2.31 -2.46
CA LEU A 177 11.41 -3.41 -3.39
C LEU A 177 10.73 -4.70 -2.93
N ARG A 178 10.77 -5.03 -1.63
CA ARG A 178 10.07 -6.21 -1.10
C ARG A 178 8.55 -6.09 -1.25
N ALA A 179 8.01 -4.88 -1.08
CA ALA A 179 6.60 -4.62 -1.27
C ALA A 179 6.13 -4.71 -2.74
N GLY A 180 7.07 -4.68 -3.69
CA GLY A 180 6.75 -4.61 -5.12
C GLY A 180 6.21 -3.25 -5.54
N SER A 181 6.58 -2.18 -4.82
CA SER A 181 6.15 -0.82 -5.14
C SER A 181 7.00 -0.20 -6.25
N ASP A 182 6.35 0.64 -7.07
CA ASP A 182 7.05 1.56 -7.98
C ASP A 182 7.72 2.67 -7.16
N LEU A 183 9.04 2.75 -7.24
CA LEU A 183 9.84 3.68 -6.44
C LEU A 183 10.40 4.82 -7.29
N SER A 184 10.45 6.02 -6.71
CA SER A 184 11.31 7.10 -7.17
C SER A 184 12.09 7.65 -5.99
N VAL A 185 13.37 7.98 -6.19
CA VAL A 185 14.26 8.43 -5.12
C VAL A 185 14.75 9.85 -5.42
N SER A 186 14.58 10.75 -4.45
CA SER A 186 15.35 11.99 -4.34
C SER A 186 16.35 11.81 -3.19
N THR A 187 17.62 12.13 -3.39
CA THR A 187 18.65 11.92 -2.38
C THR A 187 19.67 13.04 -2.35
N ALA A 188 20.14 13.40 -1.16
CA ALA A 188 21.28 14.31 -0.99
C ALA A 188 22.62 13.68 -1.39
N VAL A 189 22.70 12.33 -1.44
CA VAL A 189 23.94 11.58 -1.67
C VAL A 189 23.75 10.56 -2.79
N ALA A 190 24.69 10.51 -3.73
CA ALA A 190 24.70 9.52 -4.81
C ALA A 190 24.99 8.11 -4.28
N SER A 191 24.41 7.08 -4.91
CA SER A 191 24.68 5.68 -4.57
C SER A 191 24.49 4.77 -5.78
N ASP A 192 25.52 3.98 -6.08
CA ASP A 192 25.49 2.99 -7.16
C ASP A 192 24.64 1.75 -6.80
N ALA A 193 24.24 1.61 -5.54
CA ALA A 193 23.42 0.49 -5.08
C ALA A 193 21.95 0.56 -5.57
N LEU A 194 21.50 1.73 -6.03
CA LEU A 194 20.10 2.00 -6.42
C LEU A 194 19.81 1.66 -7.90
N VAL A 195 20.41 0.57 -8.41
CA VAL A 195 20.30 0.18 -9.82
C VAL A 195 18.86 -0.09 -10.22
N GLY A 196 18.42 0.49 -11.34
CA GLY A 196 17.08 0.27 -11.90
C GLY A 196 15.98 1.09 -11.23
N ILE A 197 16.32 1.98 -10.29
CA ILE A 197 15.38 2.90 -9.65
C ILE A 197 15.62 4.30 -10.22
N PRO A 198 14.57 5.06 -10.58
CA PRO A 198 14.71 6.48 -10.91
C PRO A 198 15.27 7.28 -9.72
N VAL A 199 16.49 7.81 -9.84
CA VAL A 199 17.17 8.59 -8.79
C VAL A 199 17.45 10.01 -9.29
N VAL A 200 17.16 11.00 -8.45
CA VAL A 200 17.62 12.39 -8.61
C VAL A 200 18.48 12.75 -7.40
N VAL A 201 19.73 13.16 -7.66
CA VAL A 201 20.64 13.64 -6.62
C VAL A 201 20.50 15.16 -6.50
N GLU A 202 20.03 15.64 -5.35
CA GLU A 202 19.75 17.06 -5.10
C GLU A 202 19.72 17.37 -3.59
N ASN A 203 20.03 18.63 -3.24
CA ASN A 203 19.93 19.13 -1.86
C ASN A 203 18.47 19.35 -1.43
N ASP A 204 18.25 19.65 -0.14
CA ASP A 204 16.89 19.78 0.39
C ASP A 204 16.12 20.96 -0.23
N ALA A 205 16.80 22.08 -0.51
CA ALA A 205 16.18 23.26 -1.11
C ALA A 205 15.66 22.99 -2.54
N SER A 206 16.49 22.35 -3.38
CA SER A 206 16.10 21.96 -4.74
C SER A 206 14.98 20.93 -4.74
N TRP A 207 15.03 19.96 -3.82
CA TRP A 207 13.97 18.99 -3.65
C TRP A 207 12.63 19.66 -3.29
N LEU A 208 12.61 20.54 -2.29
CA LEU A 208 11.39 21.22 -1.84
C LEU A 208 10.77 22.09 -2.95
N ALA A 209 11.60 22.70 -3.82
CA ALA A 209 11.12 23.44 -4.98
C ALA A 209 10.52 22.52 -6.06
N ARG A 210 11.04 21.30 -6.21
CA ARG A 210 10.67 20.36 -7.27
C ARG A 210 9.48 19.47 -6.91
N VAL A 211 9.36 19.04 -5.65
CA VAL A 211 8.36 18.04 -5.22
C VAL A 211 6.90 18.36 -5.61
N PRO A 212 6.42 19.63 -5.61
CA PRO A 212 5.03 19.91 -5.96
C PRO A 212 4.70 19.55 -7.42
N SER A 213 5.69 19.68 -8.32
CA SER A 213 5.57 19.33 -9.74
C SER A 213 5.47 17.82 -10.00
N LEU A 214 5.93 16.99 -9.05
CA LEU A 214 5.91 15.53 -9.18
C LEU A 214 4.52 14.95 -8.91
N ASN A 215 3.64 15.73 -8.28
CA ASN A 215 2.30 15.33 -7.88
C ASN A 215 2.25 13.97 -7.15
N PRO A 216 3.08 13.75 -6.11
CA PRO A 216 3.19 12.44 -5.46
C PRO A 216 1.93 12.14 -4.63
N SER A 217 1.52 10.87 -4.58
CA SER A 217 0.47 10.44 -3.63
C SER A 217 1.04 10.06 -2.27
N ARG A 218 2.29 9.60 -2.22
CA ARG A 218 2.97 9.16 -1.00
C ARG A 218 4.44 9.52 -1.02
N ILE A 219 4.92 10.05 0.11
CA ILE A 219 6.32 10.35 0.32
C ILE A 219 6.81 9.62 1.57
N ARG A 220 7.91 8.88 1.45
CA ARG A 220 8.69 8.40 2.59
C ARG A 220 9.88 9.33 2.78
N LEU A 221 9.79 10.20 3.79
CA LEU A 221 10.80 11.20 4.12
C LEU A 221 11.77 10.62 5.16
N ILE A 222 13.06 10.63 4.87
CA ILE A 222 14.14 10.14 5.73
C ILE A 222 14.97 11.35 6.20
N GLY A 223 14.92 11.63 7.50
CA GLY A 223 15.42 12.89 8.04
C GLY A 223 14.56 14.08 7.61
N GLY A 224 15.16 15.28 7.55
CA GLY A 224 14.50 16.50 7.08
C GLY A 224 13.37 17.02 7.98
N ASP A 225 12.71 18.08 7.52
CA ASP A 225 11.60 18.72 8.24
C ASP A 225 10.26 18.41 7.56
N HIS A 226 9.39 17.68 8.28
CA HIS A 226 8.03 17.39 7.85
C HIS A 226 7.25 18.68 7.54
N SER A 227 7.37 19.70 8.40
CA SER A 227 6.59 20.94 8.27
C SER A 227 7.00 21.71 7.03
N ALA A 228 8.29 21.79 6.75
CA ALA A 228 8.81 22.39 5.51
C ALA A 228 8.30 21.65 4.26
N LEU A 229 8.28 20.31 4.27
CA LEU A 229 7.75 19.51 3.17
C LEU A 229 6.24 19.73 2.98
N ALA A 230 5.47 19.76 4.06
CA ALA A 230 4.03 20.02 4.01
C ALA A 230 3.74 21.43 3.45
N ALA A 231 4.54 22.44 3.84
CA ALA A 231 4.44 23.79 3.31
C ALA A 231 4.79 23.85 1.81
N ALA A 232 5.85 23.18 1.38
CA ALA A 232 6.24 23.10 -0.03
C ALA A 232 5.14 22.45 -0.90
N LEU A 233 4.46 21.43 -0.37
CA LEU A 233 3.31 20.79 -1.01
C LEU A 233 2.01 21.63 -0.96
N GLY A 234 2.04 22.84 -0.40
CA GLY A 234 0.87 23.70 -0.25
C GLY A 234 -0.18 23.15 0.71
N GLY A 235 0.21 22.33 1.68
CA GLY A 235 -0.70 21.72 2.65
C GLY A 235 -1.68 20.70 2.05
N ARG A 236 -1.33 20.11 0.89
CA ARG A 236 -2.17 19.12 0.21
C ARG A 236 -2.49 17.91 1.08
N PRO A 237 -3.75 17.68 1.46
CA PRO A 237 -4.12 16.57 2.34
C PRO A 237 -4.12 15.21 1.63
N ASP A 238 -4.09 15.20 0.30
CA ASP A 238 -4.09 13.99 -0.50
C ASP A 238 -2.70 13.33 -0.63
N VAL A 239 -1.65 13.99 -0.13
CA VAL A 239 -0.28 13.44 -0.09
C VAL A 239 0.01 12.87 1.30
N ALA A 240 0.26 11.56 1.38
CA ALA A 240 0.66 10.93 2.64
C ALA A 240 2.17 11.09 2.86
N ILE A 241 2.56 11.85 3.90
CA ILE A 241 3.96 12.02 4.31
C ILE A 241 4.27 11.07 5.46
N TYR A 242 5.14 10.10 5.20
CA TYR A 242 5.70 9.18 6.19
C TYR A 242 7.09 9.68 6.62
N GLY A 243 7.12 10.49 7.68
CA GLY A 243 8.36 11.10 8.21
C GLY A 243 8.84 10.49 9.54
N GLY A 244 8.33 9.32 9.93
CA GLY A 244 8.78 8.63 11.14
C GLY A 244 10.22 8.12 11.03
N PRO A 245 10.89 7.81 12.16
CA PRO A 245 12.21 7.20 12.15
C PRO A 245 12.27 5.95 11.26
N VAL A 246 13.40 5.72 10.59
CA VAL A 246 13.61 4.49 9.80
C VAL A 246 13.81 3.31 10.75
N THR A 247 12.98 2.27 10.61
CA THR A 247 12.96 1.13 11.52
C THR A 247 13.54 -0.12 10.85
N PRO A 248 14.22 -1.02 11.60
CA PRO A 248 14.59 -2.33 11.07
C PRO A 248 13.37 -3.27 10.98
N ALA A 249 12.25 -2.94 11.62
CA ALA A 249 11.08 -3.80 11.70
C ALA A 249 10.23 -3.74 10.42
N GLY A 250 10.23 -4.82 9.64
CA GLY A 250 9.45 -4.88 8.40
C GLY A 250 7.94 -4.74 8.61
N ARG A 251 7.44 -5.07 9.80
CA ARG A 251 6.04 -4.86 10.17
C ARG A 251 5.59 -3.39 10.13
N ILE A 252 6.55 -2.47 10.28
CA ILE A 252 6.35 -1.02 10.24
C ILE A 252 6.80 -0.46 8.90
N GLU A 253 8.04 -0.78 8.49
CA GLU A 253 8.67 -0.12 7.34
C GLU A 253 8.04 -0.50 5.98
N LEU A 254 7.28 -1.59 5.89
CA LEU A 254 6.54 -1.94 4.69
C LEU A 254 5.23 -1.16 4.51
N LEU A 255 4.65 -0.58 5.58
CA LEU A 255 3.34 0.08 5.52
C LEU A 255 3.28 1.29 4.56
N PRO A 256 4.30 2.17 4.45
CA PRO A 256 4.28 3.28 3.50
C PRO A 256 4.07 2.84 2.04
N PHE A 257 4.52 1.62 1.71
CA PHE A 257 4.52 1.05 0.36
C PHE A 257 3.25 0.27 0.02
N LEU A 258 2.34 0.11 0.98
CA LEU A 258 1.16 -0.73 0.82
C LEU A 258 -0.13 0.05 1.09
N ARG A 259 -1.18 -0.30 0.36
CA ARG A 259 -2.56 0.09 0.68
C ARG A 259 -3.39 -1.14 0.97
N GLU A 260 -4.30 -1.00 1.92
CA GLU A 260 -5.16 -2.08 2.36
C GLU A 260 -6.41 -2.18 1.46
N GLN A 261 -6.90 -3.41 1.28
CA GLN A 261 -8.17 -3.67 0.59
C GLN A 261 -8.96 -4.75 1.33
N ALA A 262 -10.26 -4.51 1.51
CA ALA A 262 -11.20 -5.48 2.03
C ALA A 262 -12.14 -5.92 0.90
N ILE A 263 -12.39 -7.23 0.78
CA ILE A 263 -13.19 -7.83 -0.28
C ILE A 263 -14.19 -8.77 0.38
N SER A 264 -15.48 -8.49 0.19
CA SER A 264 -16.56 -9.31 0.73
C SER A 264 -17.36 -9.97 -0.38
N ILE A 265 -17.40 -11.30 -0.37
CA ILE A 265 -17.95 -12.11 -1.45
C ILE A 265 -19.01 -13.04 -0.89
N THR A 266 -20.22 -13.00 -1.44
CA THR A 266 -21.22 -14.03 -1.15
C THR A 266 -20.73 -15.39 -1.63
N ALA A 267 -20.63 -16.35 -0.70
CA ALA A 267 -20.05 -17.68 -0.93
C ALA A 267 -21.12 -18.77 -1.18
N HIS A 268 -22.35 -18.37 -1.54
CA HIS A 268 -23.44 -19.29 -1.81
C HIS A 268 -24.32 -18.81 -2.98
N ARG A 269 -25.10 -19.74 -3.53
CA ARG A 269 -26.23 -19.47 -4.42
C ARG A 269 -27.49 -20.00 -3.75
N PHE A 270 -28.33 -19.09 -3.24
CA PHE A 270 -29.55 -19.44 -2.50
C PHE A 270 -29.31 -20.45 -1.36
N GLY A 271 -28.25 -20.26 -0.56
CA GLY A 271 -27.89 -21.15 0.55
C GLY A 271 -27.01 -22.35 0.17
N THR A 272 -26.89 -22.68 -1.11
CA THR A 272 -25.96 -23.74 -1.57
C THR A 272 -24.55 -23.17 -1.72
N PRO A 273 -23.50 -23.74 -1.11
CA PRO A 273 -22.12 -23.27 -1.25
C PRO A 273 -21.70 -23.06 -2.71
N ASN A 274 -20.94 -22.01 -2.98
CA ASN A 274 -20.52 -21.60 -4.31
C ASN A 274 -19.00 -21.34 -4.34
N HIS A 275 -18.35 -21.85 -5.39
CA HIS A 275 -16.90 -21.79 -5.60
C HIS A 275 -16.48 -20.82 -6.72
N LEU A 276 -17.39 -19.96 -7.19
CA LEU A 276 -17.19 -19.00 -8.28
C LEU A 276 -15.89 -18.18 -8.20
N THR A 277 -15.41 -17.89 -6.99
CA THR A 277 -14.27 -17.02 -6.73
C THR A 277 -13.03 -17.77 -6.22
N VAL A 278 -13.03 -19.09 -6.29
CA VAL A 278 -11.84 -19.90 -5.97
C VAL A 278 -10.76 -19.61 -7.01
N GLY A 279 -9.55 -19.26 -6.54
CA GLY A 279 -8.40 -18.94 -7.40
C GLY A 279 -8.37 -17.51 -7.98
N LEU A 280 -9.32 -16.65 -7.64
CA LEU A 280 -9.33 -15.24 -8.09
C LEU A 280 -8.62 -14.26 -7.14
N ILE A 281 -8.30 -14.69 -5.91
CA ILE A 281 -7.71 -13.85 -4.84
C ILE A 281 -6.71 -14.67 -4.05
#